data_AF-A0AAQ4E1W6-F1
#
_entry.id   AF-A0AAQ4E1W6-F1
#
_cell.length_a   1.000
_cell.length_b   1.000
_cell.length_c   1.000
_cell.angle_alpha   90.00
_cell.angle_beta   90.00
_cell.angle_gamma   90.00
#
_symmetry.space_group_name_H-M   'P 1'
#
loop_
_entity.id
_entity.type
_entity.pdbx_description
1 polymer ?
#
loop_
_entity_poly.entity_id
_entity_poly.type
_entity_poly.pdbx_seq_one_letter_code
_entity_poly.pdbx_strand_id
1 'polypeptide(L)'
;MAITRIVQGKRVGIFFTEHQSNMISLESTAANARKASRTLESLTATQRSAAVLAMADALEARTADIMEAKERVLTVAREQGLSAPMLARLALTPAKLSALADGLRTIAKTSPSVLGRVLRKTRVAEGIELSQVTVPIGVLLVIFQARPDCLSQVAALAVATANGLLLKGSHEAAHTKRCLWQLLQQCLKPYDAADALALASTREDVDELLHLEGYIDLVIPRGSNQLVRDIQRESRGIPVLGHSDGICHVYVDREADKQKAMRIVVDSKCDYPAACNAMETLLVHRDHVEGGLLSELCSSL
;
A
#
# COMPACT_ATOMS: atom_id res chain seq x y z
N MET A 1 4.70 -30.87 -13.41
CA MET A 1 3.99 -29.80 -12.67
C MET A 1 3.59 -30.21 -11.26
N ALA A 2 2.95 -31.36 -11.01
CA ALA A 2 2.60 -31.78 -9.63
C ALA A 2 3.82 -32.16 -8.77
N ILE A 3 4.77 -32.93 -9.33
CA ILE A 3 5.97 -33.40 -8.61
C ILE A 3 6.80 -32.22 -8.07
N THR A 4 7.00 -31.16 -8.86
CA THR A 4 7.76 -29.98 -8.42
C THR A 4 7.09 -29.26 -7.25
N ARG A 5 5.75 -29.16 -7.24
CA ARG A 5 4.97 -28.55 -6.14
C ARG A 5 5.05 -29.40 -4.87
N ILE A 6 4.95 -30.73 -5.02
CA ILE A 6 5.04 -31.72 -3.95
C ILE A 6 6.44 -31.71 -3.30
N VAL A 7 7.50 -31.66 -4.10
CA VAL A 7 8.91 -31.58 -3.63
C VAL A 7 9.21 -30.25 -2.93
N GLN A 8 8.46 -29.19 -3.25
CA GLN A 8 8.55 -27.88 -2.58
C GLN A 8 7.68 -27.78 -1.31
N GLY A 9 7.11 -28.89 -0.82
CA GLY A 9 6.29 -28.92 0.39
C GLY A 9 4.85 -28.41 0.21
N LYS A 10 4.41 -28.15 -1.03
CA LYS A 10 3.02 -27.72 -1.28
C LYS A 10 2.07 -28.92 -1.27
N ARG A 11 0.90 -28.74 -0.64
CA ARG A 11 -0.19 -29.73 -0.68
C ARG A 11 -0.78 -29.82 -2.09
N VAL A 12 -0.72 -31.00 -2.69
CA VAL A 12 -1.40 -31.32 -3.95
C VAL A 12 -2.30 -32.53 -3.69
N GLY A 13 -3.59 -32.28 -3.50
CA GLY A 13 -4.55 -33.32 -3.09
C GLY A 13 -4.25 -33.86 -1.69
N ILE A 14 -4.19 -35.19 -1.57
CA ILE A 14 -3.93 -35.95 -0.33
C ILE A 14 -2.45 -36.39 -0.19
N PHE A 15 -1.58 -35.96 -1.11
CA PHE A 15 -0.16 -36.31 -1.06
C PHE A 15 0.62 -35.35 -0.16
N PHE A 16 1.39 -35.91 0.78
CA PHE A 16 2.28 -35.20 1.70
C PHE A 16 3.72 -35.64 1.47
N THR A 17 4.69 -34.72 1.56
CA THR A 17 6.11 -35.06 1.68
C THR A 17 6.64 -34.51 2.99
N GLU A 18 7.55 -35.23 3.63
CA GLU A 18 8.22 -34.79 4.87
C GLU A 18 9.34 -33.76 4.61
N HIS A 19 9.15 -32.86 3.63
CA HIS A 19 10.07 -31.74 3.51
C HIS A 19 9.74 -30.71 4.59
N GLN A 20 10.38 -30.83 5.76
CA GLN A 20 10.42 -29.76 6.76
C GLN A 20 11.23 -28.59 6.19
N SER A 21 10.57 -27.72 5.42
CA SER A 21 11.07 -26.37 5.29
C SER A 21 10.96 -25.71 6.66
N ASN A 22 12.07 -25.21 7.20
CA ASN A 22 12.12 -24.32 8.39
C ASN A 22 11.40 -22.97 8.16
N MET A 23 10.43 -22.92 7.23
CA MET A 23 9.65 -21.76 6.89
C MET A 23 8.32 -21.82 7.62
N ILE A 24 8.03 -20.77 8.38
CA ILE A 24 6.70 -20.47 8.92
C ILE A 24 5.73 -20.47 7.73
N SER A 25 4.61 -21.19 7.83
CA SER A 25 3.61 -21.22 6.77
C SER A 25 2.96 -19.85 6.57
N LEU A 26 2.33 -19.63 5.41
CA LEU A 26 1.53 -18.43 5.14
C LEU A 26 0.43 -18.22 6.16
N GLU A 27 -0.30 -19.29 6.49
CA GLU A 27 -1.39 -19.25 7.47
C GLU A 27 -0.87 -18.86 8.85
N SER A 28 0.27 -19.43 9.28
CA SER A 28 0.88 -19.08 10.56
C SER A 28 1.42 -17.66 10.58
N THR A 29 1.95 -17.17 9.46
CA THR A 29 2.35 -15.76 9.30
C THR A 29 1.15 -14.83 9.43
N ALA A 30 0.04 -15.12 8.74
CA ALA A 30 -1.19 -14.34 8.83
C ALA A 30 -1.83 -14.42 10.23
N ALA A 31 -1.80 -15.60 10.86
CA ALA A 31 -2.27 -15.80 12.23
C ALA A 31 -1.44 -14.98 13.25
N ASN A 32 -0.11 -14.96 13.09
CA ASN A 32 0.77 -14.15 13.94
C ASN A 32 0.51 -12.66 13.74
N ALA A 33 0.32 -12.20 12.51
CA ALA A 33 -0.07 -10.82 12.22
C ALA A 33 -1.41 -10.44 12.87
N ARG A 34 -2.38 -11.35 12.83
CA ARG A 34 -3.69 -11.16 13.50
C ARG A 34 -3.59 -11.16 15.02
N LYS A 35 -2.70 -11.98 15.59
CA LYS A 35 -2.45 -11.98 17.04
C LYS A 35 -1.78 -10.68 17.46
N ALA A 36 -0.76 -10.25 16.74
CA ALA A 36 -0.01 -9.03 17.04
C ALA A 36 -0.81 -7.75 16.73
N SER A 37 -1.78 -7.78 15.82
CA SER A 37 -2.70 -6.63 15.62
C SER A 37 -3.55 -6.36 16.85
N ARG A 38 -3.94 -7.40 17.62
CA ARG A 38 -4.62 -7.22 18.91
C ARG A 38 -3.70 -6.58 19.96
N THR A 39 -2.40 -6.85 19.88
CA THR A 39 -1.41 -6.12 20.69
C THR A 39 -1.39 -4.64 20.29
N LEU A 40 -1.39 -4.31 18.98
CA LEU A 40 -1.49 -2.90 18.54
C LEU A 40 -2.79 -2.21 18.97
N GLU A 41 -3.90 -2.95 19.01
CA GLU A 41 -5.20 -2.44 19.43
C GLU A 41 -5.22 -2.08 20.93
N SER A 42 -4.52 -2.87 21.76
CA SER A 42 -4.41 -2.61 23.21
C SER A 42 -3.48 -1.43 23.55
N LEU A 43 -2.62 -1.00 22.62
CA LEU A 43 -1.78 0.18 22.81
C LEU A 43 -2.64 1.45 22.89
N THR A 44 -2.12 2.44 23.62
CA THR A 44 -2.66 3.79 23.58
C THR A 44 -2.38 4.45 22.23
N ALA A 45 -3.20 5.45 21.87
CA ALA A 45 -2.97 6.28 20.68
C ALA A 45 -1.56 6.91 20.66
N THR A 46 -1.06 7.35 21.81
CA THR A 46 0.28 7.92 21.96
C THR A 46 1.38 6.89 21.70
N GLN A 47 1.23 5.65 22.18
CA GLN A 47 2.20 4.58 21.92
C GLN A 47 2.25 4.20 20.44
N ARG A 48 1.10 4.08 19.77
CA ARG A 48 1.06 3.86 18.31
C ARG A 48 1.72 5.01 17.55
N SER A 49 1.45 6.25 17.96
CA SER A 49 2.07 7.43 17.36
C SER A 49 3.59 7.45 17.56
N ALA A 50 4.06 7.10 18.77
CA ALA A 50 5.49 6.98 19.05
C ALA A 50 6.17 5.90 18.21
N ALA A 51 5.50 4.75 18.00
CA ALA A 51 5.99 3.71 17.11
C ALA A 51 6.15 4.21 15.65
N VAL A 52 5.17 4.96 15.14
CA VAL A 52 5.23 5.54 13.79
C VAL A 52 6.29 6.65 13.68
N LEU A 53 6.51 7.45 14.73
CA LEU A 53 7.62 8.40 14.78
C LEU A 53 8.97 7.69 14.76
N ALA A 54 9.13 6.62 15.54
CA ALA A 54 10.33 5.80 15.52
C ALA A 54 10.60 5.18 14.14
N MET A 55 9.56 4.81 13.40
CA MET A 55 9.69 4.38 12.01
C MET A 55 10.21 5.49 11.09
N ALA A 56 9.71 6.73 11.26
CA ALA A 56 10.19 7.87 10.48
C ALA A 56 11.68 8.14 10.74
N ASP A 57 12.07 8.19 12.00
CA ASP A 57 13.46 8.44 12.40
C ASP A 57 14.40 7.30 11.95
N ALA A 58 13.91 6.06 11.99
CA ALA A 58 14.65 4.90 11.50
C ALA A 58 14.93 4.97 10.00
N LEU A 59 13.97 5.44 9.18
CA LEU A 59 14.17 5.61 7.73
C LEU A 59 15.29 6.59 7.42
N GLU A 60 15.35 7.71 8.14
CA GLU A 60 16.40 8.72 7.96
C GLU A 60 17.75 8.22 8.47
N ALA A 61 17.79 7.67 9.69
CA ALA A 61 19.01 7.16 10.31
C ALA A 61 19.66 6.02 9.52
N ARG A 62 18.87 5.23 8.78
CA ARG A 62 19.34 4.08 7.99
C ARG A 62 19.29 4.33 6.48
N THR A 63 19.28 5.60 6.07
CA THR A 63 19.31 5.99 4.65
C THR A 63 20.45 5.31 3.89
N ALA A 64 21.67 5.26 4.46
CA ALA A 64 22.83 4.63 3.81
C ALA A 64 22.58 3.14 3.52
N ASP A 65 22.14 2.38 4.52
CA ASP A 65 21.83 0.94 4.41
C ASP A 65 20.74 0.69 3.35
N ILE A 66 19.69 1.52 3.34
CA ILE A 66 18.58 1.41 2.39
C ILE A 66 19.07 1.69 0.96
N MET A 67 19.93 2.70 0.78
CA MET A 67 20.48 3.07 -0.52
C MET A 67 21.43 1.99 -1.06
N GLU A 68 22.22 1.37 -0.19
CA GLU A 68 23.07 0.22 -0.56
C GLU A 68 22.22 -0.98 -1.01
N ALA A 69 21.18 -1.34 -0.24
CA ALA A 69 20.27 -2.42 -0.59
C ALA A 69 19.54 -2.15 -1.93
N LYS A 70 19.18 -0.88 -2.18
CA LYS A 70 18.58 -0.44 -3.44
C LYS A 70 19.57 -0.56 -4.61
N GLU A 71 20.83 -0.18 -4.45
CA GLU A 71 21.77 -0.26 -5.58
C GLU A 71 22.02 -1.71 -6.00
N ARG A 72 22.11 -2.65 -5.05
CA ARG A 72 22.18 -4.09 -5.34
C ARG A 72 20.99 -4.56 -6.18
N VAL A 73 19.78 -4.08 -5.86
CA VAL A 73 18.57 -4.36 -6.64
C VAL A 73 18.67 -3.80 -8.05
N LEU A 74 19.10 -2.54 -8.21
CA LEU A 74 19.20 -1.90 -9.52
C LEU A 74 20.24 -2.57 -10.42
N THR A 75 21.37 -3.01 -9.87
CA THR A 75 22.37 -3.78 -10.64
C THR A 75 21.78 -5.08 -11.17
N VAL A 76 21.18 -5.90 -10.32
CA VAL A 76 20.53 -7.16 -10.73
C VAL A 76 19.40 -6.92 -11.72
N ALA A 77 18.59 -5.87 -11.51
CA ALA A 77 17.50 -5.53 -12.40
C ALA A 77 17.98 -5.09 -13.81
N ARG A 78 19.10 -4.37 -13.90
CA ARG A 78 19.74 -4.01 -15.17
C ARG A 78 20.27 -5.25 -15.89
N GLU A 79 20.92 -6.16 -15.17
CA GLU A 79 21.42 -7.44 -15.72
C GLU A 79 20.28 -8.33 -16.23
N GLN A 80 19.12 -8.29 -15.58
CA GLN A 80 17.90 -9.01 -15.99
C GLN A 80 17.12 -8.31 -17.11
N GLY A 81 17.59 -7.17 -17.63
CA GLY A 81 16.98 -6.48 -18.76
C GLY A 81 15.65 -5.80 -18.46
N LEU A 82 15.40 -5.37 -17.21
CA LEU A 82 14.18 -4.62 -16.88
C LEU A 82 14.13 -3.30 -17.65
N SER A 83 12.92 -2.95 -18.12
CA SER A 83 12.68 -1.71 -18.85
C SER A 83 12.95 -0.46 -18.00
N ALA A 84 13.36 0.64 -18.64
CA ALA A 84 13.64 1.91 -17.97
C ALA A 84 12.46 2.42 -17.09
N PRO A 85 11.17 2.32 -17.51
CA PRO A 85 10.04 2.69 -16.65
C PRO A 85 9.93 1.84 -15.38
N MET A 86 10.26 0.55 -15.45
CA MET A 86 10.25 -0.33 -14.27
C MET A 86 11.39 0.02 -13.30
N LEU A 87 12.59 0.31 -13.83
CA LEU A 87 13.72 0.78 -13.03
C LEU A 87 13.41 2.12 -12.33
N ALA A 88 12.76 3.06 -13.02
CA ALA A 88 12.37 4.34 -12.44
C ALA A 88 11.38 4.18 -11.26
N ARG A 89 10.48 3.20 -11.33
CA ARG A 89 9.55 2.89 -10.24
C ARG A 89 10.24 2.26 -9.02
N LEU A 90 11.31 1.49 -9.24
CA LEU A 90 12.16 0.94 -8.17
C LEU A 90 13.06 2.00 -7.51
N ALA A 91 13.20 3.18 -8.12
CA ALA A 91 14.13 4.20 -7.65
C ALA A 91 13.66 4.88 -6.36
N LEU A 92 14.33 4.53 -5.27
CA LEU A 92 14.34 5.28 -4.02
C LEU A 92 15.52 6.27 -4.02
N THR A 93 15.28 7.48 -3.50
CA THR A 93 16.30 8.53 -3.34
C THR A 93 16.30 9.03 -1.89
N PRO A 94 17.39 9.65 -1.41
CA PRO A 94 17.41 10.26 -0.09
C PRO A 94 16.29 11.30 0.10
N ALA A 95 16.01 12.10 -0.93
CA ALA A 95 14.89 13.05 -0.91
C ALA A 95 13.53 12.37 -0.76
N LYS A 96 13.30 11.25 -1.47
CA LYS A 96 12.07 10.45 -1.30
C LYS A 96 11.98 9.84 0.10
N LEU A 97 13.09 9.37 0.67
CA LEU A 97 13.11 8.83 2.03
C LEU A 97 12.77 9.88 3.08
N SER A 98 13.32 11.09 2.94
CA SER A 98 12.99 12.23 3.81
C SER A 98 11.51 12.61 3.68
N ALA A 99 10.98 12.70 2.44
CA ALA A 99 9.56 12.97 2.22
C ALA A 99 8.65 11.85 2.80
N LEU A 100 9.09 10.59 2.76
CA LEU A 100 8.38 9.48 3.41
C LEU A 100 8.38 9.62 4.93
N ALA A 101 9.53 9.96 5.53
CA ALA A 101 9.63 10.20 6.97
C ALA A 101 8.69 11.33 7.42
N ASP A 102 8.61 12.43 6.65
CA ASP A 102 7.68 13.53 6.93
C ASP A 102 6.21 13.11 6.80
N GLY A 103 5.90 12.26 5.81
CA GLY A 103 4.58 11.63 5.69
C GLY A 103 4.24 10.77 6.91
N LEU A 104 5.19 9.99 7.41
CA LEU A 104 5.03 9.18 8.63
C LEU A 104 4.80 10.06 9.87
N ARG A 105 5.56 11.15 10.01
CA ARG A 105 5.35 12.13 11.10
C ARG A 105 3.97 12.75 11.04
N THR A 106 3.48 13.03 9.83
CA THR A 106 2.11 13.54 9.61
C THR A 106 1.06 12.51 10.04
N ILE A 107 1.24 11.23 9.71
CA ILE A 107 0.37 10.14 10.17
C ILE A 107 0.39 10.04 11.71
N ALA A 108 1.57 10.05 12.33
CA ALA A 108 1.69 10.00 13.78
C ALA A 108 0.98 11.17 14.48
N LYS A 109 1.01 12.36 13.89
CA LYS A 109 0.34 13.55 14.43
C LYS A 109 -1.18 13.48 14.31
N THR A 110 -1.70 12.91 13.24
CA THR A 110 -3.14 12.98 12.88
C THR A 110 -3.94 11.75 13.29
N SER A 111 -3.29 10.60 13.44
CA SER A 111 -3.94 9.33 13.77
C SER A 111 -4.47 9.12 15.20
N PRO A 112 -4.07 9.88 16.26
CA PRO A 112 -4.54 9.61 17.61
C PRO A 112 -6.06 9.61 17.80
N SER A 113 -6.79 10.34 16.96
CA SER A 113 -8.25 10.48 17.01
C SER A 113 -9.02 9.50 16.11
N VAL A 114 -8.33 8.61 15.40
CA VAL A 114 -8.95 7.74 14.39
C VAL A 114 -9.68 6.55 15.00
N LEU A 115 -9.13 5.93 16.05
CA LEU A 115 -9.73 4.78 16.74
C LEU A 115 -10.51 5.21 17.98
N GLY A 116 -11.58 4.47 18.30
CA GLY A 116 -12.44 4.75 19.46
C GLY A 116 -13.34 5.98 19.30
N ARG A 117 -13.43 6.55 18.09
CA ARG A 117 -14.27 7.73 17.82
C ARG A 117 -15.73 7.33 17.81
N VAL A 118 -16.54 7.95 18.66
CA VAL A 118 -17.99 7.80 18.66
C VAL A 118 -18.57 8.52 17.44
N LEU A 119 -19.13 7.76 16.50
CA LEU A 119 -19.77 8.28 15.29
C LEU A 119 -21.23 8.62 15.53
N ARG A 120 -21.92 7.78 16.30
CA ARG A 120 -23.33 7.93 16.67
C ARG A 120 -23.52 7.45 18.09
N LYS A 121 -24.35 8.14 18.86
CA LYS A 121 -24.76 7.73 20.20
C LYS A 121 -26.24 7.99 20.36
N THR A 122 -27.01 6.96 20.71
CA THR A 122 -28.47 7.04 20.86
C THR A 122 -28.89 6.33 22.13
N ARG A 123 -29.74 6.98 22.94
CA ARG A 123 -30.44 6.30 24.03
C ARG A 123 -31.60 5.53 23.44
N VAL A 124 -31.57 4.20 23.57
CA VAL A 124 -32.60 3.31 23.01
C VAL A 124 -33.77 3.17 23.98
N ALA A 125 -33.47 3.07 25.28
CA ALA A 125 -34.43 3.01 26.37
C ALA A 125 -33.79 3.56 27.65
N GLU A 126 -34.54 3.62 28.74
CA GLU A 126 -34.00 3.94 30.05
C GLU A 126 -32.91 2.91 30.43
N GLY A 127 -31.72 3.40 30.79
CA GLY A 127 -30.56 2.56 31.11
C GLY A 127 -29.85 1.91 29.90
N ILE A 128 -30.34 2.08 28.67
CA ILE A 128 -29.73 1.46 27.46
C ILE A 128 -29.24 2.55 26.50
N GLU A 129 -27.93 2.66 26.36
CA GLU A 129 -27.26 3.52 25.37
C GLU A 129 -26.55 2.68 24.30
N LEU A 130 -26.81 3.00 23.03
CA LEU A 130 -26.12 2.43 21.88
C LEU A 130 -25.11 3.44 21.36
N SER A 131 -23.85 3.03 21.25
CA SER A 131 -22.79 3.80 20.59
C SER A 131 -22.22 3.03 19.39
N GLN A 132 -22.06 3.75 18.28
CA GLN A 132 -21.28 3.30 17.13
C GLN A 132 -19.89 3.93 17.25
N VAL A 133 -18.85 3.12 17.33
CA VAL A 133 -17.46 3.57 17.49
C VAL A 133 -16.57 3.06 16.37
N THR A 134 -15.47 3.76 16.08
CA THR A 134 -14.45 3.28 15.14
C THR A 134 -13.56 2.23 15.79
N VAL A 135 -13.30 1.15 15.07
CA VAL A 135 -12.40 0.05 15.45
C VAL A 135 -11.47 -0.29 14.27
N PRO A 136 -10.34 -0.97 14.49
CA PRO A 136 -9.51 -1.48 13.40
C PRO A 136 -10.31 -2.42 12.49
N ILE A 137 -9.90 -2.55 11.23
CA ILE A 137 -10.49 -3.51 10.29
C ILE A 137 -10.07 -4.94 10.67
N GLY A 138 -8.81 -5.11 11.08
CA GLY A 138 -8.22 -6.40 11.44
C GLY A 138 -6.84 -6.55 10.79
N VAL A 139 -6.71 -7.45 9.83
CA VAL A 139 -5.48 -7.68 9.06
C VAL A 139 -5.65 -7.24 7.61
N LEU A 140 -4.75 -6.40 7.16
CA LEU A 140 -4.69 -5.90 5.79
C LEU A 140 -3.66 -6.71 5.00
N LEU A 141 -4.01 -7.10 3.77
CA LEU A 141 -3.08 -7.63 2.79
C LEU A 141 -2.80 -6.57 1.74
N VAL A 142 -1.57 -6.05 1.70
CA VAL A 142 -1.17 -5.09 0.67
C VAL A 142 -0.29 -5.79 -0.36
N ILE A 143 -0.79 -5.87 -1.59
CA ILE A 143 -0.07 -6.45 -2.73
C ILE A 143 0.41 -5.31 -3.63
N PHE A 144 1.72 -5.15 -3.83
CA PHE A 144 2.27 -4.01 -4.57
C PHE A 144 3.38 -4.36 -5.55
N GLN A 145 3.44 -3.61 -6.66
CA GLN A 145 4.42 -3.80 -7.73
C GLN A 145 5.38 -2.63 -7.85
N ALA A 146 6.69 -2.93 -7.84
CA ALA A 146 7.78 -2.00 -8.13
C ALA A 146 7.66 -0.65 -7.41
N ARG A 147 7.24 -0.64 -6.13
CA ARG A 147 7.07 0.59 -5.32
C ARG A 147 7.55 0.34 -3.89
N PRO A 148 8.87 0.38 -3.64
CA PRO A 148 9.43 0.13 -2.31
C PRO A 148 9.00 1.19 -1.28
N ASP A 149 8.72 2.41 -1.74
CA ASP A 149 8.18 3.54 -0.97
C ASP A 149 6.79 3.25 -0.36
N CYS A 150 5.94 2.52 -1.08
CA CYS A 150 4.60 2.15 -0.62
C CYS A 150 4.65 1.38 0.71
N LEU A 151 5.65 0.52 0.90
CA LEU A 151 5.80 -0.34 2.08
C LEU A 151 5.78 0.47 3.38
N SER A 152 6.60 1.51 3.47
CA SER A 152 6.69 2.34 4.69
C SER A 152 5.39 3.08 4.97
N GLN A 153 4.73 3.58 3.92
CA GLN A 153 3.45 4.30 4.06
C GLN A 153 2.35 3.38 4.60
N VAL A 154 2.18 2.19 4.02
CA VAL A 154 1.12 1.28 4.46
C VAL A 154 1.41 0.68 5.83
N ALA A 155 2.68 0.42 6.16
CA ALA A 155 3.09 -0.02 7.50
C ALA A 155 2.73 1.02 8.56
N ALA A 156 3.06 2.29 8.32
CA ALA A 156 2.74 3.36 9.24
C ALA A 156 1.23 3.56 9.42
N LEU A 157 0.46 3.54 8.33
CA LEU A 157 -1.00 3.62 8.40
C LEU A 157 -1.60 2.43 9.16
N ALA A 158 -1.13 1.21 8.90
CA ALA A 158 -1.60 0.01 9.57
C ALA A 158 -1.33 0.09 11.09
N VAL A 159 -0.10 0.44 11.48
CA VAL A 159 0.24 0.62 12.90
C VAL A 159 -0.59 1.72 13.54
N ALA A 160 -0.70 2.89 12.90
CA ALA A 160 -1.47 4.01 13.41
C ALA A 160 -2.95 3.66 13.65
N THR A 161 -3.51 2.80 12.80
CA THR A 161 -4.90 2.33 12.85
C THR A 161 -5.06 0.96 13.51
N ALA A 162 -4.02 0.48 14.20
CA ALA A 162 -3.98 -0.80 14.91
C ALA A 162 -4.38 -2.02 14.07
N ASN A 163 -4.08 -2.00 12.78
CA ASN A 163 -4.26 -3.14 11.89
C ASN A 163 -2.98 -3.97 11.81
N GLY A 164 -3.14 -5.28 11.68
CA GLY A 164 -2.08 -6.16 11.21
C GLY A 164 -1.87 -5.93 9.71
N LEU A 165 -0.66 -6.17 9.22
CA LEU A 165 -0.32 -5.95 7.83
C LEU A 165 0.53 -7.10 7.29
N LEU A 166 0.03 -7.73 6.25
CA LEU A 166 0.75 -8.68 5.43
C LEU A 166 1.13 -8.01 4.10
N LEU A 167 2.42 -7.97 3.81
CA LEU A 167 2.97 -7.32 2.63
C LEU A 167 3.36 -8.36 1.58
N LYS A 168 2.86 -8.23 0.36
CA LYS A 168 3.31 -9.00 -0.80
C LYS A 168 3.81 -8.06 -1.87
N GLY A 169 5.13 -7.86 -1.91
CA GLY A 169 5.77 -7.05 -2.96
C GLY A 169 6.29 -7.90 -4.11
N SER A 170 6.51 -7.28 -5.26
CA SER A 170 7.11 -7.91 -6.45
C SER A 170 8.58 -8.35 -6.26
N HIS A 171 9.03 -9.38 -6.98
CA HIS A 171 10.36 -9.99 -6.78
C HIS A 171 11.52 -9.02 -7.02
N GLU A 172 11.33 -8.09 -7.94
CA GLU A 172 12.33 -7.16 -8.44
C GLU A 172 12.85 -6.21 -7.36
N ALA A 173 12.12 -6.02 -6.25
CA ALA A 173 12.51 -5.17 -5.13
C ALA A 173 12.86 -5.94 -3.85
N ALA A 174 13.17 -7.25 -3.93
CA ALA A 174 13.25 -8.14 -2.77
C ALA A 174 14.17 -7.62 -1.65
N HIS A 175 15.42 -7.23 -1.96
CA HIS A 175 16.38 -6.79 -0.95
C HIS A 175 15.98 -5.45 -0.31
N THR A 176 15.58 -4.45 -1.10
CA THR A 176 15.13 -3.15 -0.58
C THR A 176 13.90 -3.30 0.32
N LYS A 177 12.90 -4.08 -0.10
CA LYS A 177 11.71 -4.33 0.72
C LYS A 177 12.05 -5.04 2.02
N ARG A 178 12.93 -6.05 1.99
CA ARG A 178 13.34 -6.78 3.18
C ARG A 178 14.05 -5.86 4.17
N CYS A 179 14.95 -5.02 3.69
CA CYS A 179 15.62 -4.00 4.49
C CYS A 179 14.60 -3.05 5.16
N LEU A 180 13.69 -2.46 4.38
CA LEU A 180 12.65 -1.57 4.89
C LEU A 180 11.72 -2.29 5.89
N TRP A 181 11.22 -3.47 5.56
CA TRP A 181 10.37 -4.25 6.44
C TRP A 181 11.06 -4.55 7.77
N GLN A 182 12.30 -5.07 7.76
CA GLN A 182 13.04 -5.38 8.99
C GLN A 182 13.25 -4.14 9.86
N LEU A 183 13.56 -3.01 9.23
CA LEU A 183 13.75 -1.74 9.92
C LEU A 183 12.47 -1.30 10.64
N LEU A 184 11.34 -1.30 9.94
CA LEU A 184 10.05 -0.90 10.51
C LEU A 184 9.56 -1.91 11.57
N GLN A 185 9.79 -3.20 11.34
CA GLN A 185 9.45 -4.25 12.29
C GLN A 185 10.21 -4.08 13.62
N GLN A 186 11.47 -3.65 13.58
CA GLN A 186 12.27 -3.38 14.77
C GLN A 186 11.67 -2.29 15.66
N CYS A 187 11.04 -1.27 15.07
CA CYS A 187 10.38 -0.19 15.80
C CYS A 187 9.18 -0.68 16.64
N LEU A 188 8.64 -1.87 16.34
CA LEU A 188 7.50 -2.47 17.05
C LEU A 188 7.90 -3.46 18.14
N LYS A 189 9.17 -3.86 18.22
CA LYS A 189 9.67 -4.78 19.25
C LYS A 189 9.44 -4.30 20.69
N PRO A 190 9.62 -3.00 21.03
CA PRO A 190 9.37 -2.52 22.39
C PRO A 190 7.93 -2.70 22.88
N TYR A 191 6.99 -2.93 21.95
CA TYR A 191 5.56 -3.08 22.21
C TYR A 191 5.08 -4.53 22.05
N ASP A 192 5.99 -5.49 21.85
CA ASP A 192 5.67 -6.90 21.54
C ASP A 192 4.71 -7.05 20.34
N ALA A 193 4.84 -6.16 19.36
CA ALA A 193 3.96 -6.06 18.19
C ALA A 193 4.73 -6.22 16.86
N ALA A 194 5.96 -6.73 16.90
CA ALA A 194 6.81 -6.92 15.71
C ALA A 194 6.12 -7.75 14.63
N ASP A 195 5.40 -8.81 15.02
CA ASP A 195 4.72 -9.70 14.07
C ASP A 195 3.48 -9.06 13.44
N ALA A 196 3.04 -7.89 13.89
CA ALA A 196 1.93 -7.16 13.26
C ALA A 196 2.29 -6.68 11.85
N LEU A 197 3.59 -6.58 11.53
CA LEU A 197 4.09 -6.34 10.19
C LEU A 197 4.76 -7.61 9.66
N ALA A 198 4.14 -8.27 8.71
CA ALA A 198 4.65 -9.47 8.07
C ALA A 198 4.97 -9.22 6.60
N LEU A 199 6.02 -9.87 6.09
CA LEU A 199 6.41 -9.85 4.69
C LEU A 199 6.30 -11.25 4.13
N ALA A 200 5.32 -11.45 3.24
CA ALA A 200 5.14 -12.69 2.50
C ALA A 200 6.34 -12.95 1.58
N SER A 201 6.75 -14.21 1.47
CA SER A 201 7.86 -14.65 0.63
C SER A 201 7.57 -14.39 -0.86
N THR A 202 8.63 -14.21 -1.65
CA THR A 202 8.48 -14.03 -3.11
C THR A 202 7.97 -15.28 -3.81
N ARG A 203 8.17 -16.48 -3.21
CA ARG A 203 7.73 -17.78 -3.74
C ARG A 203 6.26 -18.09 -3.45
N GLU A 204 5.65 -17.34 -2.55
CA GLU A 204 4.27 -17.51 -2.15
C GLU A 204 3.34 -17.02 -3.24
N ASP A 205 2.33 -17.83 -3.53
CA ASP A 205 1.37 -17.52 -4.57
C ASP A 205 0.41 -16.45 -4.08
N VAL A 206 0.10 -15.48 -4.93
CA VAL A 206 -0.89 -14.46 -4.59
C VAL A 206 -2.24 -15.14 -4.35
N ASP A 207 -2.55 -16.17 -5.12
CA ASP A 207 -3.75 -16.99 -4.97
C ASP A 207 -3.89 -17.55 -3.55
N GLU A 208 -2.83 -18.13 -2.99
CA GLU A 208 -2.86 -18.71 -1.64
C GLU A 208 -3.23 -17.65 -0.59
N LEU A 209 -2.66 -16.44 -0.70
CA LEU A 209 -2.97 -15.30 0.18
C LEU A 209 -4.43 -14.85 0.08
N LEU A 210 -5.00 -14.84 -1.13
CA LEU A 210 -6.37 -14.38 -1.39
C LEU A 210 -7.45 -15.34 -0.85
N HIS A 211 -7.06 -16.56 -0.45
CA HIS A 211 -7.95 -17.57 0.13
C HIS A 211 -7.79 -17.70 1.65
N LEU A 212 -7.00 -16.85 2.32
CA LEU A 212 -6.83 -16.85 3.78
C LEU A 212 -8.00 -16.15 4.49
N GLU A 213 -9.23 -16.51 4.11
CA GLU A 213 -10.45 -16.08 4.78
C GLU A 213 -10.40 -16.48 6.26
N GLY A 214 -10.81 -15.55 7.13
CA GLY A 214 -10.69 -15.73 8.57
C GLY A 214 -9.34 -15.33 9.17
N TYR A 215 -8.34 -15.00 8.35
CA TYR A 215 -7.10 -14.36 8.80
C TYR A 215 -6.93 -12.94 8.27
N ILE A 216 -7.29 -12.72 7.00
CA ILE A 216 -7.16 -11.43 6.31
C ILE A 216 -8.55 -10.82 6.14
N ASP A 217 -8.67 -9.54 6.49
CA ASP A 217 -9.95 -8.82 6.54
C ASP A 217 -10.12 -7.81 5.39
N LEU A 218 -9.03 -7.40 4.72
CA LEU A 218 -9.07 -6.52 3.55
C LEU A 218 -7.84 -6.69 2.64
N VAL A 219 -8.04 -6.76 1.32
CA VAL A 219 -6.95 -6.74 0.32
C VAL A 219 -6.84 -5.36 -0.34
N ILE A 220 -5.61 -4.85 -0.48
CA ILE A 220 -5.31 -3.55 -1.08
C ILE A 220 -4.26 -3.74 -2.19
N PRO A 221 -4.69 -3.88 -3.46
CA PRO A 221 -3.78 -3.96 -4.59
C PRO A 221 -3.23 -2.57 -4.96
N ARG A 222 -1.92 -2.47 -5.13
CA ARG A 222 -1.19 -1.25 -5.53
C ARG A 222 -0.27 -1.55 -6.71
N GLY A 223 -0.83 -1.52 -7.91
CA GLY A 223 -0.11 -1.87 -9.12
C GLY A 223 -0.83 -1.42 -10.39
N SER A 224 -0.68 -2.19 -11.46
CA SER A 224 -1.40 -1.96 -12.71
C SER A 224 -2.89 -2.27 -12.58
N ASN A 225 -3.70 -1.70 -13.48
CA ASN A 225 -5.13 -2.00 -13.59
C ASN A 225 -5.38 -3.51 -13.77
N GLN A 226 -4.49 -4.19 -14.49
CA GLN A 226 -4.55 -5.64 -14.67
C GLN A 226 -4.39 -6.38 -13.34
N LEU A 227 -3.39 -6.03 -12.53
CA LEU A 227 -3.20 -6.62 -11.20
C LEU A 227 -4.44 -6.42 -10.32
N VAL A 228 -5.01 -5.21 -10.31
CA VAL A 228 -6.21 -4.91 -9.52
C VAL A 228 -7.39 -5.78 -9.97
N ARG A 229 -7.62 -5.88 -11.29
CA ARG A 229 -8.68 -6.71 -11.86
C ARG A 229 -8.50 -8.20 -11.57
N ASP A 230 -7.27 -8.71 -11.66
CA ASP A 230 -6.98 -10.11 -11.36
C ASP A 230 -7.25 -10.43 -9.89
N ILE A 231 -6.76 -9.60 -8.97
CA ILE A 231 -7.03 -9.75 -7.53
C ILE A 231 -8.51 -9.65 -7.21
N GLN A 232 -9.25 -8.71 -7.82
CA GLN A 232 -10.70 -8.60 -7.64
C GLN A 232 -11.46 -9.83 -8.12
N ARG A 233 -10.99 -10.47 -9.20
CA ARG A 233 -11.59 -11.69 -9.75
C ARG A 233 -11.27 -12.94 -8.91
N GLU A 234 -10.06 -13.01 -8.39
CA GLU A 234 -9.54 -14.18 -7.65
C GLU A 234 -9.89 -14.15 -6.17
N SER A 235 -10.00 -12.97 -5.55
CA SER A 235 -10.37 -12.84 -4.15
C SER A 235 -11.84 -13.18 -3.95
N ARG A 236 -12.08 -14.37 -3.40
CA ARG A 236 -13.42 -14.84 -3.03
C ARG A 236 -13.55 -14.74 -1.51
N GLY A 237 -14.39 -13.80 -1.06
CA GLY A 237 -14.76 -13.67 0.35
C GLY A 237 -14.04 -12.57 1.13
N ILE A 238 -12.80 -12.22 0.75
CA ILE A 238 -12.10 -11.07 1.32
C ILE A 238 -12.43 -9.82 0.51
N PRO A 239 -12.89 -8.71 1.13
CA PRO A 239 -13.11 -7.46 0.41
C PRO A 239 -11.82 -6.91 -0.21
N VAL A 240 -11.94 -6.28 -1.38
CA VAL A 240 -10.81 -5.67 -2.09
C VAL A 240 -11.03 -4.16 -2.19
N LEU A 241 -10.10 -3.36 -1.66
CA LEU A 241 -10.07 -1.91 -1.76
C LEU A 241 -9.07 -1.47 -2.84
N GLY A 242 -9.57 -1.13 -4.02
CA GLY A 242 -8.80 -0.58 -5.12
C GLY A 242 -9.70 -0.06 -6.23
N HIS A 243 -9.14 0.77 -7.12
CA HIS A 243 -9.81 1.21 -8.34
C HIS A 243 -9.09 0.60 -9.54
N SER A 244 -9.85 0.05 -10.48
CA SER A 244 -9.31 -0.58 -11.69
C SER A 244 -9.04 0.41 -12.82
N ASP A 245 -9.63 1.60 -12.78
CA ASP A 245 -9.58 2.57 -13.87
C ASP A 245 -9.40 3.99 -13.33
N GLY A 246 -8.74 4.84 -14.13
CA GLY A 246 -8.35 6.21 -13.79
C GLY A 246 -8.69 7.17 -14.93
N ILE A 247 -9.92 7.13 -15.43
CA ILE A 247 -10.35 7.96 -16.56
C ILE A 247 -10.83 9.31 -16.02
N CYS A 248 -9.89 10.24 -15.88
CA CYS A 248 -10.20 11.58 -15.36
C CYS A 248 -10.56 12.55 -16.49
N HIS A 249 -11.56 13.37 -16.23
CA HIS A 249 -12.05 14.37 -17.17
C HIS A 249 -11.80 15.77 -16.61
N VAL A 250 -11.38 16.70 -17.46
CA VAL A 250 -11.41 18.14 -17.17
C VAL A 250 -12.44 18.77 -18.10
N TYR A 251 -13.43 19.46 -17.52
CA TYR A 251 -14.43 20.21 -18.28
C TYR A 251 -14.16 21.71 -18.18
N VAL A 252 -13.91 22.34 -19.33
CA VAL A 252 -13.74 23.80 -19.47
C VAL A 252 -15.10 24.39 -19.81
N ASP A 253 -15.78 24.87 -18.77
CA ASP A 253 -17.09 25.50 -18.88
C ASP A 253 -17.04 26.84 -19.63
N ARG A 254 -18.17 27.26 -20.20
CA ARG A 254 -18.35 28.55 -20.87
C ARG A 254 -17.80 29.74 -20.06
N GLU A 255 -18.00 29.74 -18.75
CA GLU A 255 -17.60 30.83 -17.85
C GLU A 255 -16.18 30.65 -17.27
N ALA A 256 -15.44 29.65 -17.73
CA ALA A 256 -14.10 29.38 -17.23
C ALA A 256 -13.14 30.54 -17.51
N ASP A 257 -12.40 30.95 -16.48
CA ASP A 257 -11.27 31.85 -16.63
C ASP A 257 -10.16 31.18 -17.45
N LYS A 258 -9.77 31.84 -18.55
CA LYS A 258 -8.82 31.29 -19.53
C LYS A 258 -7.47 30.91 -18.90
N GLN A 259 -6.92 31.77 -18.03
CA GLN A 259 -5.60 31.54 -17.44
C GLN A 259 -5.62 30.42 -16.39
N LYS A 260 -6.72 30.30 -15.62
CA LYS A 260 -6.92 29.17 -14.70
C LYS A 260 -7.11 27.87 -15.47
N ALA A 261 -7.96 27.87 -16.49
CA ALA A 261 -8.22 26.70 -17.32
C ALA A 261 -6.91 26.16 -17.93
N MET A 262 -6.07 27.04 -18.49
CA MET A 262 -4.76 26.66 -19.05
C MET A 262 -3.88 25.95 -18.02
N ARG A 263 -3.67 26.57 -16.85
CA ARG A 263 -2.83 26.00 -15.79
C ARG A 263 -3.36 24.65 -15.31
N ILE A 264 -4.67 24.54 -15.09
CA ILE A 264 -5.29 23.30 -14.61
C ILE A 264 -5.16 22.19 -15.66
N VAL A 265 -5.42 22.46 -16.93
CA VAL A 265 -5.36 21.44 -18.00
C VAL A 265 -3.94 20.93 -18.19
N VAL A 266 -2.95 21.83 -18.24
CA VAL A 266 -1.54 21.45 -18.39
C VAL A 266 -1.05 20.67 -17.18
N ASP A 267 -1.31 21.15 -15.95
CA ASP A 267 -0.92 20.45 -14.72
C ASP A 267 -1.56 19.05 -14.65
N SER A 268 -2.87 18.98 -14.90
CA SER A 268 -3.63 17.73 -14.82
C SER A 268 -3.16 16.66 -15.80
N LYS A 269 -2.49 17.02 -16.91
CA LYS A 269 -1.93 16.03 -17.85
C LYS A 269 -0.43 15.85 -17.72
N CYS A 270 0.32 16.94 -17.60
CA CYS A 270 1.74 16.97 -17.87
C CYS A 270 2.61 16.86 -16.61
N ASP A 271 2.07 17.09 -15.40
CA ASP A 271 2.83 16.93 -14.15
C ASP A 271 3.33 15.49 -13.98
N TYR A 272 2.41 14.52 -14.02
CA TYR A 272 2.74 13.11 -14.01
C TYR A 272 1.79 12.28 -14.89
N PRO A 273 2.07 12.16 -16.21
CA PRO A 273 1.15 11.51 -17.17
C PRO A 273 0.83 10.04 -16.87
N ALA A 274 1.67 9.35 -16.09
CA ALA A 274 1.47 7.96 -15.69
C ALA A 274 0.65 7.80 -14.39
N ALA A 275 0.24 8.90 -13.77
CA ALA A 275 -0.61 8.88 -12.59
C ALA A 275 -2.04 8.45 -12.94
N CYS A 276 -2.69 7.72 -12.03
CA CYS A 276 -4.08 7.29 -12.23
C CYS A 276 -5.11 8.43 -12.18
N ASN A 277 -4.71 9.62 -11.75
CA ASN A 277 -5.54 10.82 -11.69
C ASN A 277 -5.19 11.83 -12.79
N ALA A 278 -4.30 11.49 -13.72
CA ALA A 278 -3.98 12.34 -14.86
C ALA A 278 -5.22 12.48 -15.77
N MET A 279 -5.42 13.67 -16.33
CA MET A 279 -6.50 13.93 -17.28
C MET A 279 -6.35 13.02 -18.50
N GLU A 280 -7.41 12.28 -18.85
CA GLU A 280 -7.48 11.48 -20.07
C GLU A 280 -8.45 12.06 -21.08
N THR A 281 -9.41 12.88 -20.63
CA THR A 281 -10.40 13.50 -21.51
C THR A 281 -10.59 14.97 -21.17
N LEU A 282 -10.33 15.83 -22.16
CA LEU A 282 -10.63 17.26 -22.08
C LEU A 282 -11.97 17.52 -22.77
N LEU A 283 -12.94 18.01 -22.00
CA LEU A 283 -14.24 18.44 -22.49
C LEU A 283 -14.27 19.97 -22.54
N VAL A 284 -14.66 20.56 -23.66
CA VAL A 284 -14.62 22.01 -23.85
C VAL A 284 -15.98 22.50 -24.32
N HIS A 285 -16.52 23.52 -23.67
CA HIS A 285 -17.75 24.17 -24.12
C HIS A 285 -17.57 24.78 -25.51
N ARG A 286 -18.58 24.65 -26.38
CA ARG A 286 -18.53 25.07 -27.79
C ARG A 286 -18.03 26.51 -28.01
N ASP A 287 -18.39 27.43 -27.13
CA ASP A 287 -17.97 28.84 -27.19
C ASP A 287 -16.43 29.02 -27.14
N HIS A 288 -15.71 28.11 -26.48
CA HIS A 288 -14.24 28.13 -26.42
C HIS A 288 -13.57 27.51 -27.64
N VAL A 289 -14.33 26.75 -28.44
CA VAL A 289 -13.90 26.27 -29.77
C VAL A 289 -13.89 27.45 -30.73
N GLU A 290 -14.97 28.22 -30.74
CA GLU A 290 -15.11 29.42 -31.58
C GLU A 290 -14.21 30.58 -31.08
N GLY A 291 -14.01 30.68 -29.76
CA GLY A 291 -13.23 31.73 -29.10
C GLY A 291 -11.71 31.50 -29.01
N GLY A 292 -11.18 30.47 -29.67
CA GLY A 292 -9.73 30.21 -29.80
C GLY A 292 -9.03 29.58 -28.60
N LEU A 293 -9.68 29.50 -27.43
CA LEU A 293 -9.09 28.91 -26.22
C LEU A 293 -8.72 27.43 -26.42
N LEU A 294 -9.52 26.66 -27.18
CA LEU A 294 -9.18 25.28 -27.51
C LEU A 294 -7.84 25.18 -28.24
N SER A 295 -7.58 26.06 -29.21
CA SER A 295 -6.33 26.06 -29.97
C SER A 295 -5.12 26.37 -29.08
N GLU A 296 -5.28 27.30 -28.13
CA GLU A 296 -4.24 27.59 -27.14
C GLU A 296 -3.97 26.38 -26.23
N LEU A 297 -5.03 25.71 -25.75
CA LEU A 297 -4.91 24.52 -24.91
C LEU A 297 -4.21 23.37 -25.64
N CYS A 298 -4.60 23.10 -26.89
CA CYS A 298 -3.95 22.08 -27.72
C CYS A 298 -2.47 22.39 -28.00
N SER A 299 -2.08 23.67 -28.03
CA SER A 299 -0.68 24.06 -28.25
C SER A 299 0.18 23.95 -26.98
N SER A 300 -0.45 23.83 -25.81
CA SER A 300 0.23 23.83 -24.51
C SER A 300 0.37 22.43 -23.89
N LEU A 301 -0.30 21.43 -24.47
CA LEU A 301 -0.22 20.02 -24.12
C LEU A 301 0.80 19.30 -25.02
#